data_AF-A0AB36B3D3-F1
#
_entry.id   AF-A0AB36B3D3-F1
#
_cell.length_a   1.000
_cell.length_b   1.000
_cell.length_c   1.000
_cell.angle_alpha   90.00
_cell.angle_beta   90.00
_cell.angle_gamma   90.00
#
_symmetry.space_group_name_H-M   'P 1'
#
loop_
_entity.id
_entity.type
_entity.pdbx_description
1 polymer ?
#
loop_
_entity_poly.entity_id
_entity_poly.type
_entity_poly.pdbx_seq_one_letter_code
_entity_poly.pdbx_strand_id
1 'polypeptide(L)'
;MYATPEYYTANYSGTLISQDELPKALKDAEYSIDHLCFGRIKGKGYDNLSPYQQELIKRAVCLQADYIKQYGPYINSPLKGYSAGSTKVEMANVTYGGISTTQEIINLLEDTGLRCLVL
;
A
#
# COMPACT_ATOMS: atom_id res chain seq x y z
N MET A 1 4.73 10.27 9.11
CA MET A 1 3.81 10.35 7.96
C MET A 1 4.69 10.37 6.73
N TYR A 2 4.76 9.25 6.00
CA TYR A 2 5.71 9.11 4.89
C TYR A 2 5.26 9.91 3.66
N ALA A 3 3.99 9.84 3.30
CA ALA A 3 3.38 10.62 2.22
C ALA A 3 2.49 11.74 2.77
N THR A 4 2.59 12.95 2.20
CA THR A 4 1.72 14.08 2.52
C THR A 4 0.53 14.14 1.55
N PRO A 5 -0.59 14.78 1.94
CA PRO A 5 -1.70 15.05 1.03
C PRO A 5 -1.26 15.77 -0.25
N GLU A 6 -0.33 16.72 -0.12
CA GLU A 6 0.24 17.47 -1.24
C GLU A 6 1.00 16.55 -2.21
N TYR A 7 1.77 15.58 -1.70
CA TYR A 7 2.45 14.60 -2.54
C TYR A 7 1.44 13.71 -3.29
N TYR A 8 0.36 13.29 -2.62
CA TYR A 8 -0.70 12.49 -3.24
C TYR A 8 -1.35 13.22 -4.42
N THR A 9 -1.65 14.51 -4.28
CA THR A 9 -2.28 15.31 -5.34
C THR A 9 -1.30 15.78 -6.42
N ALA A 10 -0.09 16.20 -6.06
CA ALA A 10 0.84 16.87 -6.97
C ALA A 10 1.83 15.93 -7.67
N ASN A 11 2.29 14.87 -6.99
CA ASN A 11 3.27 13.93 -7.55
C ASN A 11 2.60 12.64 -8.02
N TYR A 12 1.77 12.06 -7.15
CA TYR A 12 1.06 10.83 -7.46
C TYR A 12 -0.18 11.05 -8.36
N SER A 13 -0.70 12.28 -8.41
CA SER A 13 -1.91 12.64 -9.18
C SER A 13 -3.15 11.82 -8.79
N GLY A 14 -3.24 11.42 -7.52
CA GLY A 14 -4.37 10.64 -7.02
C GLY A 14 -5.62 11.50 -6.84
N THR A 15 -6.76 10.99 -7.29
CA THR A 15 -8.06 11.70 -7.24
C THR A 15 -9.17 10.89 -6.57
N LEU A 16 -8.90 9.65 -6.14
CA LEU A 16 -9.92 8.76 -5.59
C LEU A 16 -10.29 9.06 -4.14
N ILE A 17 -9.39 9.66 -3.36
CA ILE A 17 -9.63 9.95 -1.94
C ILE A 17 -9.94 11.44 -1.77
N SER A 18 -11.08 11.74 -1.13
CA SER A 18 -11.45 13.12 -0.78
C SER A 18 -10.47 13.74 0.21
N GLN A 19 -10.23 15.04 0.07
CA GLN A 19 -9.20 15.78 0.83
C GLN A 19 -9.38 15.70 2.36
N ASP A 20 -10.63 15.57 2.82
CA ASP A 20 -11.00 15.41 4.24
C ASP A 20 -10.61 14.03 4.80
N GLU A 21 -10.78 12.97 4.01
CA GLU A 21 -10.44 11.60 4.39
C GLU A 21 -8.99 11.21 4.09
N LEU A 22 -8.33 11.98 3.20
CA LEU A 22 -6.97 11.75 2.73
C LEU A 22 -5.94 11.58 3.86
N PRO A 23 -5.86 12.45 4.89
CA PRO A 23 -4.88 12.27 5.97
C PRO A 23 -5.10 10.95 6.73
N LYS A 24 -6.36 10.54 6.94
CA LYS A 24 -6.70 9.28 7.60
C LYS A 24 -6.34 8.07 6.72
N ALA A 25 -6.72 8.12 5.44
CA ALA A 25 -6.42 7.05 4.49
C ALA A 25 -4.91 6.83 4.31
N LEU A 26 -4.12 7.91 4.22
CA LEU A 26 -2.67 7.83 4.15
C LEU A 26 -2.07 7.25 5.44
N LYS A 27 -2.67 7.53 6.60
CA LYS A 27 -2.23 6.99 7.88
C LYS A 27 -2.46 5.48 7.96
N ASP A 28 -3.63 5.00 7.58
CA ASP A 28 -3.95 3.56 7.51
C ASP A 28 -3.03 2.83 6.51
N ALA A 29 -2.81 3.43 5.34
CA ALA A 29 -1.88 2.91 4.35
C ALA A 29 -0.43 2.85 4.88
N GLU A 30 0.02 3.87 5.60
CA GLU A 30 1.33 3.89 6.27
C GLU A 30 1.50 2.72 7.24
N TYR A 31 0.50 2.43 8.07
CA TYR A 31 0.54 1.26 8.97
C TYR A 31 0.63 -0.05 8.19
N SER A 32 -0.11 -0.15 7.08
CA SER A 32 -0.07 -1.33 6.22
C SER A 32 1.32 -1.54 5.62
N ILE A 33 1.93 -0.48 5.08
CA ILE A 33 3.28 -0.52 4.52
C ILE A 33 4.34 -0.86 5.59
N ASP A 34 4.25 -0.26 6.77
CA ASP A 34 5.16 -0.56 7.88
C ASP A 34 5.08 -2.03 8.27
N HIS A 35 3.87 -2.60 8.32
CA HIS A 35 3.66 -4.02 8.61
C HIS A 35 4.17 -4.92 7.49
N LEU A 36 3.96 -4.56 6.21
CA LEU A 36 4.51 -5.27 5.05
C LEU A 36 6.04 -5.25 5.02
N CYS A 37 6.66 -4.20 5.56
CA CYS A 37 8.10 -4.08 5.75
C CYS A 37 8.61 -4.63 7.10
N PHE A 38 7.78 -5.36 7.86
CA PHE A 38 8.12 -5.92 9.17
C PHE A 38 8.68 -4.87 10.16
N GLY A 39 8.23 -3.62 10.07
CA GLY A 39 8.70 -2.50 10.90
C GLY A 39 10.12 -2.02 10.60
N ARG A 40 10.78 -2.53 9.54
CA ARG A 40 12.17 -2.19 9.21
C ARG A 40 12.35 -0.72 8.80
N ILE A 41 11.30 -0.08 8.28
CA ILE A 41 11.32 1.36 7.94
C ILE A 41 11.55 2.19 9.21
N LYS A 42 10.75 1.96 10.26
CA LYS A 42 10.93 2.63 11.55
C LYS A 42 12.21 2.21 12.26
N GLY A 43 12.61 0.94 12.14
CA GLY A 43 13.84 0.42 12.73
C GLY A 43 15.11 1.08 12.19
N LYS A 44 15.19 1.32 10.87
CA LYS A 44 16.30 2.09 10.27
C LYS A 44 16.15 3.60 10.46
N GLY A 45 14.93 4.07 10.68
CA GLY A 45 14.58 5.48 10.65
C GLY A 45 14.39 5.95 9.20
N TYR A 46 13.20 6.48 8.91
CA TYR A 46 12.84 6.91 7.55
C TYR A 46 13.82 7.92 6.96
N ASP A 47 14.35 8.81 7.80
CA ASP A 47 15.31 9.85 7.42
C ASP A 47 16.68 9.27 7.00
N ASN A 48 17.04 8.08 7.53
CA ASN A 48 18.28 7.39 7.16
C ASN A 48 18.17 6.59 5.85
N LEU A 49 16.97 6.51 5.27
CA LEU A 49 16.77 5.83 3.99
C LEU A 49 17.22 6.72 2.84
N SER A 50 17.66 6.11 1.74
CA SER A 50 18.05 6.87 0.55
C SER A 50 16.85 7.62 -0.03
N PRO A 51 17.07 8.77 -0.71
CA PRO A 51 15.99 9.52 -1.37
C PRO A 51 15.14 8.64 -2.29
N TYR A 52 15.76 7.69 -2.99
CA TYR A 52 15.08 6.72 -3.85
C TYR A 52 14.16 5.79 -3.04
N GLN A 53 14.65 5.26 -1.91
CA GLN A 53 13.84 4.40 -1.03
C GLN A 53 12.68 5.18 -0.41
N GLN A 54 12.92 6.42 0.01
CA GLN A 54 11.90 7.30 0.56
C GLN A 54 10.80 7.58 -0.47
N GLU A 55 11.16 7.82 -1.73
CA GLU A 55 10.21 8.01 -2.83
C GLU A 55 9.36 6.75 -3.09
N LEU A 56 10.00 5.58 -3.17
CA LEU A 56 9.28 4.32 -3.37
C LEU A 56 8.29 4.06 -2.24
N ILE A 57 8.67 4.32 -0.98
CA ILE A 57 7.76 4.20 0.17
C ILE A 57 6.60 5.19 0.06
N LYS A 58 6.85 6.46 -0.30
CA LYS A 58 5.78 7.45 -0.51
C LYS A 58 4.79 6.97 -1.55
N ARG A 59 5.28 6.50 -2.70
CA ARG A 59 4.47 5.96 -3.78
C ARG A 59 3.68 4.72 -3.35
N ALA A 60 4.30 3.81 -2.63
CA ALA A 60 3.66 2.61 -2.10
C ALA A 60 2.52 2.95 -1.12
N VAL A 61 2.71 3.95 -0.25
CA VAL A 61 1.65 4.45 0.65
C VAL A 61 0.48 5.03 -0.14
N CYS A 62 0.74 5.84 -1.17
CA CYS A 62 -0.32 6.40 -2.01
C CYS A 62 -1.12 5.32 -2.75
N LEU A 63 -0.44 4.33 -3.34
CA LEU A 63 -1.08 3.18 -3.99
C LEU A 63 -1.89 2.35 -3.01
N GLN A 64 -1.36 2.09 -1.82
CA GLN A 64 -2.06 1.32 -0.79
C GLN A 64 -3.30 2.06 -0.28
N ALA A 65 -3.23 3.39 -0.12
CA ALA A 65 -4.39 4.20 0.27
C ALA A 65 -5.50 4.12 -0.78
N ASP A 66 -5.13 4.22 -2.06
CA ASP A 66 -6.04 4.08 -3.19
C ASP A 66 -6.71 2.70 -3.21
N TYR A 67 -5.89 1.65 -3.04
CA TYR A 67 -6.34 0.28 -2.96
C TYR A 67 -7.32 0.05 -1.80
N ILE A 68 -7.01 0.54 -0.60
CA ILE A 68 -7.90 0.43 0.57
C ILE A 68 -9.21 1.18 0.32
N LYS A 69 -9.19 2.36 -0.31
CA LYS A 69 -10.42 3.11 -0.60
C LYS A 69 -11.29 2.41 -1.64
N GLN A 70 -10.66 1.90 -2.70
CA GLN A 70 -11.36 1.25 -3.82
C GLN A 70 -11.87 -0.15 -3.43
N TYR A 71 -11.05 -0.94 -2.73
CA TYR A 71 -11.33 -2.35 -2.44
C TYR A 71 -11.71 -2.62 -0.99
N GLY A 72 -11.48 -1.72 -0.04
CA GLY A 72 -11.85 -1.87 1.38
C GLY A 72 -13.27 -2.38 1.62
N PRO A 73 -14.32 -1.83 0.98
CA PRO A 73 -15.69 -2.34 1.16
C PRO A 73 -15.90 -3.75 0.55
N TYR A 74 -15.09 -4.15 -0.44
CA TYR A 74 -15.16 -5.48 -1.06
C TYR A 74 -14.36 -6.53 -0.28
N ILE A 75 -13.24 -6.14 0.33
CA ILE A 75 -12.36 -7.02 1.13
C ILE A 75 -13.02 -7.38 2.47
N ASN A 76 -13.74 -6.43 3.08
CA ASN A 76 -14.45 -6.64 4.35
C ASN A 76 -15.84 -7.27 4.18
N SER A 77 -16.22 -7.63 2.95
CA SER A 77 -17.46 -8.33 2.70
C SER A 77 -17.28 -9.82 3.03
N PRO A 78 -18.16 -10.44 3.85
CA PRO A 78 -18.05 -11.85 4.25
C PRO A 78 -18.16 -12.85 3.09
N LEU A 79 -18.48 -12.38 1.88
CA LEU A 79 -18.59 -13.16 0.65
C LEU A 79 -17.22 -13.29 -0.03
N LYS A 80 -16.30 -14.03 0.59
CA LYS A 80 -15.04 -14.46 -0.03
C LYS A 80 -15.32 -15.49 -1.13
N GLY A 81 -15.80 -15.04 -2.29
CA GLY A 81 -15.88 -15.84 -3.51
C GLY A 81 -17.24 -15.83 -4.18
N TYR A 82 -17.38 -15.03 -5.24
CA TYR A 82 -18.45 -15.21 -6.21
C TYR A 82 -17.88 -15.98 -7.41
N SER A 83 -18.16 -17.28 -7.49
CA SER A 83 -17.79 -18.12 -8.63
C SER A 83 -18.87 -18.00 -9.70
N ALA A 84 -18.80 -16.99 -10.55
CA ALA A 84 -19.65 -16.87 -11.74
C ALA A 84 -18.93 -17.49 -12.95
N GLY A 85 -19.41 -18.66 -13.39
CA GLY A 85 -19.19 -19.27 -14.70
C GLY A 85 -17.84 -19.03 -15.40
N SER A 86 -16.96 -20.04 -15.37
CA SER A 86 -15.82 -20.29 -16.29
C SER A 86 -14.78 -19.18 -16.54
N THR A 87 -14.97 -17.95 -16.07
CA THR A 87 -14.00 -16.86 -16.13
C THR A 87 -13.52 -16.58 -14.72
N LYS A 88 -12.36 -17.17 -14.37
CA LYS A 88 -11.64 -16.80 -13.16
C LYS A 88 -11.09 -15.38 -13.36
N VAL A 89 -11.80 -14.38 -12.86
CA VAL A 89 -11.20 -13.07 -12.63
C VAL A 89 -10.38 -13.20 -11.35
N GLU A 90 -9.16 -13.74 -11.48
CA GLU A 90 -8.16 -13.67 -10.41
C GLU A 90 -7.74 -12.21 -10.30
N MET A 91 -8.45 -11.46 -9.46
CA MET A 91 -7.97 -10.18 -8.97
C MET A 91 -6.58 -10.45 -8.40
N ALA A 92 -5.53 -9.78 -8.89
CA ALA A 92 -4.15 -9.98 -8.43
C ALA A 92 -3.91 -9.39 -7.02
N ASN A 93 -4.86 -9.58 -6.10
CA ASN A 93 -4.74 -9.18 -4.71
C ASN A 93 -3.91 -10.23 -3.97
N VAL A 94 -2.71 -9.84 -3.56
CA VAL A 94 -1.85 -10.66 -2.71
C VAL A 94 -2.12 -10.29 -1.26
N THR A 95 -2.36 -11.30 -0.43
CA THR A 95 -2.52 -11.09 1.02
C THR A 95 -1.22 -11.47 1.70
N TYR A 96 -0.53 -10.48 2.28
CA TYR A 96 0.71 -10.67 3.04
C TYR A 96 0.46 -10.30 4.50
N GLY A 97 0.63 -11.25 5.42
CA GLY A 97 0.48 -11.01 6.86
C GLY A 97 -0.90 -10.49 7.28
N GLY A 98 -1.96 -10.85 6.55
CA GLY A 98 -3.33 -10.38 6.81
C GLY A 98 -3.70 -9.06 6.12
N ILE A 99 -2.77 -8.42 5.42
CA ILE A 99 -3.02 -7.19 4.66
C ILE A 99 -3.21 -7.55 3.19
N SER A 100 -4.36 -7.19 2.63
CA SER A 100 -4.60 -7.26 1.19
C SER A 100 -3.92 -6.08 0.50
N THR A 101 -3.10 -6.37 -0.49
CA THR A 101 -2.33 -5.41 -1.28
C THR A 101 -2.18 -5.93 -2.71
N THR A 102 -1.65 -5.12 -3.63
CA THR A 102 -1.33 -5.54 -5.01
C THR A 102 0.13 -6.01 -5.13
N GLN A 103 0.40 -6.80 -6.17
CA GLN A 103 1.76 -7.21 -6.54
C GLN A 103 2.67 -6.00 -6.85
N GLU A 104 2.14 -4.93 -7.43
CA GLU A 104 2.93 -3.72 -7.72
C GLU A 104 3.48 -3.07 -6.45
N ILE A 105 2.66 -2.93 -5.40
CA ILE A 105 3.10 -2.38 -4.10
C ILE A 105 4.18 -3.27 -3.50
N ILE A 106 4.00 -4.59 -3.60
CA ILE A 106 4.95 -5.61 -3.15
C ILE A 106 6.30 -5.48 -3.87
N ASN A 107 6.29 -5.31 -5.19
CA ASN A 107 7.49 -5.10 -5.99
C ASN A 107 8.19 -3.78 -5.63
N LEU A 108 7.44 -2.69 -5.47
CA LEU A 108 8.01 -1.40 -5.01
C LEU A 108 8.72 -1.54 -3.66
N LEU A 109 8.13 -2.28 -2.72
CA LEU A 109 8.74 -2.53 -1.41
C LEU A 109 9.94 -3.49 -1.51
N GLU A 110 9.97 -4.41 -2.47
CA GLU A 110 11.14 -5.26 -2.72
C GLU A 110 12.29 -4.49 -3.36
N ASP A 111 12.01 -3.57 -4.28
CA ASP A 111 12.97 -2.62 -4.86
C ASP A 111 13.63 -1.74 -3.80
N THR A 112 12.94 -1.42 -2.70
CA THR A 112 13.57 -0.70 -1.57
C THR A 112 14.60 -1.55 -0.82
N GLY A 113 14.59 -2.88 -1.00
CA GLY A 113 15.39 -3.83 -0.22
C GLY A 113 14.94 -3.98 1.24
N LEU A 114 13.85 -3.32 1.66
CA LEU A 114 13.35 -3.36 3.03
C LEU A 114 12.45 -4.57 3.30
N ARG A 115 11.94 -5.21 2.23
CA ARG A 115 11.11 -6.40 2.31
C ARG A 115 11.86 -7.71 2.00
N CYS A 116 13.17 -7.65 1.74
CA CYS A 116 13.94 -8.86 1.49
C CYS A 116 14.04 -9.72 2.77
N LEU A 117 13.43 -10.91 2.71
CA LEU A 117 13.79 -12.04 3.55
C LEU A 117 15.05 -12.65 2.94
N VAL A 118 16.22 -12.13 3.31
CA VAL A 118 17.43 -12.92 3.04
C VAL A 118 17.30 -14.18 3.90
N LEU A 119 17.14 -15.32 3.21
CA LEU A 119 17.25 -16.67 3.75
C LEU A 119 18.73 -17.04 3.86
#